data_AF-A0A1H3RFK3-F1
#
_entry.id   AF-A0A1H3RFK3-F1
#
_cell.length_a   1.000
_cell.length_b   1.000
_cell.length_c   1.000
_cell.angle_alpha   90.00
_cell.angle_beta   90.00
_cell.angle_gamma   90.00
#
_symmetry.space_group_name_H-M   'P 1'
#
loop_
_entity.id
_entity.type
_entity.pdbx_description
1 polymer ?
#
loop_
_entity_poly.entity_id
_entity_poly.type
_entity_poly.pdbx_seq_one_letter_code
_entity_poly.pdbx_strand_id
1 'polypeptide(L)'
;MLLKTAALLTTLVGFAAPGHAQNVGELTLNLAGEEQVVPLWDRQSDWSGSENWPSINIYARAFNNDGEDPLVVTLSFDAPGGNTSRKEMGLSRYENGETTLRLFGGEDEEDGALSVTLESYVFDGSQLSLIGRVQGMLGTSENFGRDIDLSDAVEVEGTFAVTLEKLE
;
A
#
# COMPACT_ATOMS: atom_id res chain seq x y z
N MET A 1 -40.24 22.16 49.52
CA MET A 1 -38.94 21.90 50.16
C MET A 1 -38.43 20.54 49.67
N LEU A 2 -37.47 20.58 48.74
CA LEU A 2 -36.51 19.57 48.26
C LEU A 2 -36.99 18.15 47.87
N LEU A 3 -37.23 17.94 46.57
CA LEU A 3 -37.04 16.64 45.91
C LEU A 3 -35.53 16.35 45.84
N LYS A 4 -35.09 15.19 46.35
CA LYS A 4 -33.74 14.67 46.17
C LYS A 4 -33.77 13.63 45.05
N THR A 5 -33.27 14.00 43.87
CA THR A 5 -33.04 13.06 42.77
C THR A 5 -31.61 12.55 42.87
N ALA A 6 -31.42 11.27 43.19
CA ALA A 6 -30.12 10.62 43.14
C ALA A 6 -29.93 10.05 41.72
N ALA A 7 -28.98 10.59 40.96
CA ALA A 7 -28.55 10.01 39.71
C ALA A 7 -27.55 8.89 39.99
N LEU A 8 -27.89 7.67 39.56
CA LEU A 8 -27.00 6.51 39.60
C LEU A 8 -26.06 6.60 38.40
N LEU A 9 -24.77 6.85 38.65
CA LEU A 9 -23.73 6.84 37.63
C LEU A 9 -23.33 5.38 37.36
N THR A 10 -23.73 4.83 36.22
CA THR A 10 -23.30 3.49 35.79
C THR A 10 -21.99 3.62 35.01
N THR A 11 -20.87 3.30 35.65
CA THR A 11 -19.56 3.24 34.99
C THR A 11 -19.52 1.98 34.10
N LEU A 12 -19.67 2.12 32.79
CA LEU A 12 -19.31 1.05 31.86
C LEU A 12 -17.79 0.95 31.79
N VAL A 13 -17.22 -0.05 32.46
CA VAL A 13 -15.86 -0.50 32.17
C VAL A 13 -15.96 -1.38 30.93
N GLY A 14 -15.82 -0.76 29.76
CA GLY A 14 -15.65 -1.47 28.50
C GLY A 14 -14.25 -2.10 28.49
N PHE A 15 -14.19 -3.43 28.57
CA PHE A 15 -12.98 -4.17 28.23
C PHE A 15 -12.78 -4.03 26.72
N ALA A 16 -11.90 -3.10 26.30
CA ALA A 16 -11.36 -3.13 24.96
C ALA A 16 -10.58 -4.43 24.82
N ALA A 17 -11.06 -5.34 23.97
CA ALA A 17 -10.22 -6.45 23.53
C ALA A 17 -8.98 -5.83 22.87
N PRO A 18 -7.75 -6.33 23.13
CA PRO A 18 -6.61 -5.93 22.35
C PRO A 18 -6.91 -6.29 20.90
N GLY A 19 -7.19 -5.27 20.08
CA GLY A 19 -7.23 -5.45 18.64
C GLY A 19 -5.85 -5.93 18.25
N HIS A 20 -5.77 -7.11 17.63
CA HIS A 20 -4.56 -7.47 16.90
C HIS A 20 -4.33 -6.34 15.90
N ALA A 21 -3.20 -5.67 16.04
CA ALA A 21 -2.73 -4.78 15.02
C ALA A 21 -2.66 -5.60 13.72
N GLN A 22 -3.14 -5.01 12.62
CA GLN A 22 -3.29 -5.68 11.34
C GLN A 22 -2.95 -4.67 10.26
N ASN A 23 -2.18 -5.12 9.28
CA ASN A 23 -1.98 -4.38 8.05
C ASN A 23 -3.33 -4.16 7.36
N VAL A 24 -3.72 -2.89 7.18
CA VAL A 24 -5.02 -2.54 6.58
C VAL A 24 -4.88 -1.36 5.64
N GLY A 25 -5.77 -1.28 4.65
CA GLY A 25 -5.81 -0.18 3.70
C GLY A 25 -6.03 -0.68 2.28
N GLU A 26 -5.80 0.22 1.33
CA GLU A 26 -5.96 -0.06 -0.11
C GLU A 26 -5.11 0.89 -0.96
N LEU A 27 -4.95 0.51 -2.23
CA LEU A 27 -4.43 1.35 -3.29
C LEU A 27 -5.57 1.60 -4.28
N THR A 28 -5.72 2.84 -4.71
CA THR A 28 -6.60 3.20 -5.81
C THR A 28 -5.73 3.67 -6.97
N LEU A 29 -5.72 2.89 -8.06
CA LEU A 29 -4.85 3.10 -9.22
C LEU A 29 -5.69 3.37 -10.46
N ASN A 30 -5.27 4.31 -11.27
CA ASN A 30 -5.67 4.45 -12.66
C ASN A 30 -4.60 3.76 -13.52
N LEU A 31 -5.02 2.73 -14.25
CA LEU A 31 -4.18 1.96 -15.16
C LEU A 31 -4.79 2.04 -16.54
N ALA A 32 -4.08 2.66 -17.49
CA ALA A 32 -4.57 2.83 -18.87
C ALA A 32 -5.99 3.44 -18.96
N GLY A 33 -6.35 4.35 -18.05
CA GLY A 33 -7.66 5.00 -18.01
C GLY A 33 -8.74 4.28 -17.19
N GLU A 34 -8.43 3.11 -16.62
CA GLU A 34 -9.35 2.35 -15.77
C GLU A 34 -8.95 2.45 -14.29
N GLU A 35 -9.89 2.88 -13.44
CA GLU A 35 -9.69 2.91 -12.00
C GLU A 35 -9.84 1.51 -11.39
N GLN A 36 -8.91 1.12 -10.53
CA GLN A 36 -8.86 -0.13 -9.79
C GLN A 36 -8.65 0.17 -8.31
N VAL A 37 -9.55 -0.32 -7.45
CA VAL A 37 -9.36 -0.31 -6.00
C VAL A 37 -8.85 -1.68 -5.58
N VAL A 38 -7.64 -1.71 -5.01
CA VAL A 38 -6.90 -2.93 -4.70
C VAL A 38 -6.66 -2.97 -3.19
N PRO A 39 -7.39 -3.82 -2.45
CA PRO A 39 -7.20 -3.96 -1.00
C PRO A 39 -5.79 -4.44 -0.64
N LEU A 40 -5.29 -3.97 0.50
CA LEU A 40 -4.00 -4.38 1.02
C LEU A 40 -4.00 -5.89 1.32
N TRP A 41 -2.95 -6.57 0.89
CA TRP A 41 -2.66 -7.93 1.28
C TRP A 41 -1.85 -7.91 2.59
N ASP A 42 -2.60 -8.03 3.68
CA ASP A 42 -2.10 -7.91 5.05
C ASP A 42 -0.86 -8.75 5.35
N ARG A 43 -0.80 -10.01 4.91
CA ARG A 43 0.31 -10.93 5.19
C ARG A 43 1.59 -10.72 4.39
N GLN A 44 1.59 -9.79 3.43
CA GLN A 44 2.74 -9.51 2.57
C GLN A 44 3.17 -8.05 2.63
N SER A 45 2.41 -7.22 3.35
CA SER A 45 2.72 -5.81 3.53
C SER A 45 3.34 -5.60 4.90
N ASP A 46 4.33 -4.74 4.97
CA ASP A 46 5.03 -4.43 6.20
C ASP A 46 5.86 -3.15 6.05
N TRP A 47 6.42 -2.69 7.16
CA TRP A 47 7.56 -1.80 7.12
C TRP A 47 8.71 -2.38 7.95
N SER A 48 9.94 -2.05 7.59
CA SER A 48 11.14 -2.48 8.30
C SER A 48 12.10 -1.33 8.56
N GLY A 49 13.18 -1.59 9.29
CA GLY A 49 14.18 -0.58 9.64
C GLY A 49 13.83 0.19 10.93
N SER A 50 13.86 1.53 10.86
CA SER A 50 13.68 2.41 12.03
C SER A 50 12.79 3.60 11.69
N GLU A 51 12.28 4.30 12.70
CA GLU A 51 11.42 5.48 12.46
C GLU A 51 12.09 6.57 11.60
N ASN A 52 13.41 6.71 11.72
CA ASN A 52 14.19 7.68 10.95
C ASN A 52 14.54 7.20 9.54
N TRP A 53 14.43 5.90 9.29
CA TRP A 53 14.75 5.26 8.01
C TRP A 53 13.86 4.03 7.82
N PRO A 54 12.56 4.23 7.54
CA PRO A 54 11.69 3.11 7.23
C PRO A 54 12.05 2.58 5.84
N SER A 55 11.85 1.29 5.64
CA SER A 55 11.66 0.71 4.32
C SER A 55 10.23 0.19 4.26
N ILE A 56 9.46 0.70 3.31
CA ILE A 56 8.02 0.44 3.19
C ILE A 56 7.82 -0.60 2.10
N ASN A 57 6.98 -1.58 2.37
CA ASN A 57 6.61 -2.60 1.42
C ASN A 57 5.09 -2.81 1.42
N ILE A 58 4.42 -2.36 0.36
CA ILE A 58 2.97 -2.42 0.20
C ILE A 58 2.65 -3.48 -0.85
N TYR A 59 1.99 -4.55 -0.43
CA TYR A 59 1.42 -5.56 -1.32
C TYR A 59 -0.09 -5.42 -1.31
N ALA A 60 -0.69 -5.29 -2.48
CA ALA A 60 -2.14 -5.23 -2.63
C ALA A 60 -2.63 -6.30 -3.60
N ARG A 61 -3.82 -6.82 -3.34
CA ARG A 61 -4.41 -7.86 -4.18
C ARG A 61 -5.92 -7.73 -4.26
N ALA A 62 -6.43 -7.65 -5.48
CA ALA A 62 -7.84 -7.76 -5.80
C ALA A 62 -8.08 -9.04 -6.59
N PHE A 63 -9.25 -9.64 -6.41
CA PHE A 63 -9.70 -10.81 -7.19
C PHE A 63 -10.89 -10.41 -8.04
N ASN A 64 -11.16 -11.19 -9.08
CA ASN A 64 -12.41 -11.06 -9.82
C ASN A 64 -13.62 -11.48 -8.94
N ASN A 65 -14.84 -11.36 -9.48
CA ASN A 65 -16.07 -11.69 -8.75
C ASN A 65 -16.19 -13.15 -8.31
N ASP A 66 -15.47 -14.05 -8.98
CA ASP A 66 -15.45 -15.48 -8.69
C ASP A 66 -14.37 -15.83 -7.65
N GLY A 67 -13.56 -14.85 -7.21
CA GLY A 67 -12.46 -15.04 -6.27
C GLY A 67 -11.19 -15.59 -6.92
N GLU A 68 -11.10 -15.53 -8.25
CA GLU A 68 -10.00 -16.02 -9.07
C GLU A 68 -9.20 -14.85 -9.65
N ASP A 69 -8.15 -15.15 -10.42
CA ASP A 69 -7.46 -14.20 -11.32
C ASP A 69 -7.05 -12.88 -10.66
N PRO A 70 -6.10 -12.92 -9.71
CA PRO A 70 -5.74 -11.74 -8.97
C PRO A 70 -5.08 -10.67 -9.83
N LEU A 71 -5.41 -9.41 -9.55
CA LEU A 71 -4.51 -8.29 -9.78
C LEU A 71 -3.63 -8.16 -8.54
N VAL A 72 -2.31 -8.30 -8.70
CA VAL A 72 -1.33 -8.09 -7.63
C VAL A 72 -0.54 -6.84 -7.93
N VAL A 73 -0.44 -5.95 -6.94
CA VAL A 73 0.36 -4.73 -7.00
C VAL A 73 1.36 -4.76 -5.86
N THR A 74 2.61 -4.41 -6.16
CA THR A 74 3.66 -4.16 -5.17
C THR A 74 4.12 -2.73 -5.31
N LEU A 75 4.31 -2.03 -4.20
CA LEU A 75 4.92 -0.71 -4.13
C LEU A 75 5.89 -0.68 -2.95
N SER A 76 7.16 -0.44 -3.22
CA SER A 76 8.19 -0.32 -2.19
C SER A 76 8.98 0.97 -2.33
N PHE A 77 9.39 1.53 -1.20
CA PHE A 77 10.22 2.73 -1.14
C PHE A 77 10.80 2.90 0.27
N ASP A 78 11.95 3.56 0.37
CA ASP A 78 12.47 4.09 1.63
C ASP A 78 11.89 5.48 1.87
N ALA A 79 11.64 5.87 3.13
CA ALA A 79 11.11 7.20 3.47
C ALA A 79 11.81 7.92 4.63
N PRO A 80 13.15 8.13 4.60
CA PRO A 80 13.87 8.85 5.65
C PRO A 80 13.33 10.28 5.86
N GLY A 81 12.82 10.55 7.06
CA GLY A 81 12.18 11.81 7.39
C GLY A 81 11.00 12.17 6.48
N GLY A 82 10.33 11.15 5.89
CA GLY A 82 9.21 11.32 4.95
C GLY A 82 9.62 11.61 3.50
N ASN A 83 10.92 11.68 3.18
CA ASN A 83 11.38 11.85 1.80
C ASN A 83 11.55 10.48 1.14
N THR A 84 10.83 10.24 0.05
CA THR A 84 10.83 8.93 -0.61
C THR A 84 12.05 8.74 -1.50
N SER A 85 12.58 7.52 -1.56
CA SER A 85 13.65 7.09 -2.48
C SER A 85 13.58 5.58 -2.75
N ARG A 86 14.29 5.09 -3.76
CA ARG A 86 14.31 3.67 -4.15
C ARG A 86 12.91 3.15 -4.43
N LYS A 87 12.14 3.94 -5.18
CA LYS A 87 10.74 3.61 -5.48
C LYS A 87 10.73 2.52 -6.53
N GLU A 88 10.02 1.44 -6.24
CA GLU A 88 9.80 0.35 -7.17
C GLU A 88 8.32 -0.03 -7.13
N MET A 89 7.74 -0.24 -8.30
CA MET A 89 6.37 -0.72 -8.46
C MET A 89 6.35 -1.94 -9.36
N GLY A 90 5.56 -2.92 -8.96
CA GLY A 90 5.29 -4.12 -9.74
C GLY A 90 3.79 -4.31 -9.89
N LEU A 91 3.37 -4.75 -11.07
CA LEU A 91 1.99 -5.11 -11.34
C LEU A 91 1.94 -6.46 -12.04
N SER A 92 1.09 -7.36 -11.59
CA SER A 92 0.85 -8.65 -12.24
C SER A 92 -0.65 -8.92 -12.36
N ARG A 93 -1.09 -9.28 -13.56
CA ARG A 93 -2.45 -9.78 -13.81
C ARG A 93 -2.38 -11.27 -14.10
N TYR A 94 -3.32 -12.00 -13.54
CA TYR A 94 -3.47 -13.43 -13.75
C TYR A 94 -4.79 -13.70 -14.46
N GLU A 95 -4.81 -14.70 -15.34
CA GLU A 95 -6.03 -15.24 -15.95
C GLU A 95 -5.92 -16.76 -15.99
N ASN A 96 -6.95 -17.47 -15.52
CA ASN A 96 -6.96 -18.93 -15.38
C ASN A 96 -5.73 -19.47 -14.62
N GLY A 97 -5.23 -18.72 -13.64
CA GLY A 97 -4.06 -19.08 -12.84
C GLY A 97 -2.69 -18.87 -13.51
N GLU A 98 -2.63 -18.35 -14.74
CA GLU A 98 -1.39 -17.99 -15.42
C GLU A 98 -1.18 -16.47 -15.40
N THR A 99 0.07 -16.01 -15.34
CA THR A 99 0.37 -14.56 -15.43
C THR A 99 0.26 -14.11 -16.88
N THR A 100 -0.71 -13.23 -17.17
CA THR A 100 -0.95 -12.68 -18.52
C THR A 100 -0.29 -11.33 -18.74
N LEU A 101 -0.03 -10.60 -17.66
CA LEU A 101 0.66 -9.31 -17.71
C LEU A 101 1.59 -9.18 -16.52
N ARG A 102 2.79 -8.67 -16.78
CA ARG A 102 3.73 -8.28 -15.73
C ARG A 102 4.43 -6.98 -16.11
N LEU A 103 4.23 -5.95 -15.31
CA LEU A 103 4.79 -4.63 -15.51
C LEU A 103 5.59 -4.18 -14.30
N PHE A 104 6.59 -3.34 -14.54
CA PHE A 104 7.53 -2.83 -13.55
C PHE A 104 7.79 -1.35 -13.79
N GLY A 105 8.05 -0.61 -12.72
CA GLY A 105 8.53 0.77 -12.77
C GLY A 105 9.49 1.05 -11.62
N GLY A 106 10.48 1.90 -11.87
CA GLY A 106 11.51 2.32 -10.92
C GLY A 106 11.66 3.84 -10.88
N GLU A 107 12.46 4.32 -9.92
CA GLU A 107 12.67 5.76 -9.63
C GLU A 107 13.28 6.54 -10.81
N ASP A 108 14.20 5.92 -11.56
CA ASP A 108 14.97 6.59 -12.61
C ASP A 108 14.16 6.75 -13.91
N GLU A 109 14.52 7.75 -14.74
CA GLU A 109 13.80 8.04 -15.99
C GLU A 109 13.78 6.85 -16.97
N GLU A 110 14.87 6.08 -17.01
CA GLU A 110 14.98 4.86 -17.84
C GLU A 110 14.12 3.71 -17.34
N ASP A 111 13.69 3.76 -16.08
CA ASP A 111 12.89 2.75 -15.40
C ASP A 111 11.42 3.19 -15.21
N GLY A 112 11.03 4.34 -15.76
CA GLY A 112 9.64 4.81 -15.76
C GLY A 112 9.35 5.99 -14.84
N ALA A 113 10.39 6.60 -14.26
CA ALA A 113 10.31 7.84 -13.48
C ALA A 113 9.28 7.78 -12.34
N LEU A 114 9.23 6.66 -11.63
CA LEU A 114 8.25 6.42 -10.57
C LEU A 114 8.45 7.40 -9.42
N SER A 115 7.38 8.14 -9.11
CA SER A 115 7.33 9.10 -8.03
C SER A 115 6.33 8.66 -6.97
N VAL A 116 6.72 8.78 -5.69
CA VAL A 116 5.83 8.58 -4.55
C VAL A 116 5.86 9.83 -3.69
N THR A 117 4.69 10.43 -3.47
CA THR A 117 4.54 11.60 -2.60
C THR A 117 3.70 11.24 -1.38
N LEU A 118 4.23 11.51 -0.19
CA LEU A 118 3.52 11.27 1.07
C LEU A 118 2.77 12.53 1.49
N GLU A 119 1.47 12.39 1.74
CA GLU A 119 0.60 13.40 2.34
C GLU A 119 0.55 13.27 3.86
N SER A 120 0.64 12.03 4.35
CA SER A 120 0.69 11.70 5.78
C SER A 120 1.68 10.57 6.03
N TYR A 121 2.40 10.67 7.15
CA TYR A 121 3.44 9.74 7.56
C TYR A 121 3.54 9.79 9.09
N VAL A 122 2.98 8.77 9.76
CA VAL A 122 2.79 8.78 11.22
C VAL A 122 3.18 7.44 11.82
N PHE A 123 4.08 7.46 12.80
CA PHE A 123 4.40 6.30 13.64
C PHE A 123 3.55 6.25 14.90
N ASP A 124 3.12 5.05 15.25
CA ASP A 124 2.57 4.70 16.56
C ASP A 124 3.16 3.37 17.03
N GLY A 125 4.32 3.45 17.69
CA GLY A 125 5.06 2.28 18.15
C GLY A 125 5.52 1.38 17.00
N SER A 126 4.92 0.18 16.87
CA SER A 126 5.21 -0.76 15.79
C SER A 126 4.39 -0.51 14.52
N GLN A 127 3.50 0.49 14.51
CA GLN A 127 2.68 0.81 13.35
C GLN A 127 3.18 2.05 12.61
N LEU A 128 3.06 2.02 11.29
CA LEU A 128 3.29 3.12 10.39
C LEU A 128 2.04 3.36 9.54
N SER A 129 1.40 4.51 9.71
CA SER A 129 0.26 4.93 8.88
C SER A 129 0.71 5.93 7.81
N LEU A 130 0.30 5.66 6.57
CA LEU A 130 0.72 6.37 5.37
C LEU A 130 -0.49 6.77 4.54
N ILE A 131 -0.48 8.00 4.05
CA ILE A 131 -1.35 8.45 2.96
C ILE A 131 -0.45 9.06 1.91
N GLY A 132 -0.62 8.68 0.65
CA GLY A 132 0.22 9.18 -0.42
C GLY A 132 -0.33 8.94 -1.81
N ARG A 133 0.49 9.34 -2.78
CA ARG A 133 0.23 9.22 -4.21
C ARG A 133 1.40 8.55 -4.90
N VAL A 134 1.12 7.85 -5.98
CA VAL A 134 2.10 7.24 -6.87
C VAL A 134 1.80 7.66 -8.31
N GLN A 135 2.84 7.98 -9.07
CA GLN A 135 2.74 8.31 -10.50
C GLN A 135 3.98 7.80 -11.23
N GLY A 136 3.83 7.40 -12.49
CA GLY A 136 4.96 7.01 -13.34
C GLY A 136 4.52 6.18 -14.55
N MET A 137 5.48 5.52 -15.17
CA MET A 137 5.27 4.59 -16.28
C MET A 137 5.69 3.19 -15.87
N LEU A 138 4.92 2.18 -16.27
CA LEU A 138 5.25 0.77 -16.06
C LEU A 138 5.51 0.08 -17.40
N GLY A 139 6.64 -0.61 -17.52
CA GLY A 139 7.05 -1.36 -18.70
C GLY A 139 7.20 -2.86 -18.44
N THR A 140 7.43 -3.63 -19.50
CA THR A 140 7.72 -5.07 -19.37
C THR A 140 9.18 -5.31 -19.01
N SER A 141 9.51 -6.49 -18.51
CA SER A 141 10.90 -6.86 -18.23
C SER A 141 11.12 -8.37 -18.30
N GLU A 142 12.21 -8.79 -18.94
CA GLU A 142 12.64 -10.20 -19.01
C GLU A 142 13.42 -10.65 -17.76
N ASN A 143 13.86 -9.70 -16.93
CA ASN A 143 14.73 -9.95 -15.78
C ASN A 143 14.20 -9.33 -14.49
N PHE A 144 12.86 -9.36 -14.35
CA PHE A 144 12.14 -9.01 -13.13
C PHE A 144 12.32 -7.55 -12.68
N GLY A 145 12.28 -6.62 -13.62
CA GLY A 145 12.29 -5.18 -13.35
C GLY A 145 13.68 -4.58 -13.25
N ARG A 146 14.74 -5.34 -13.55
CA ARG A 146 16.12 -4.83 -13.57
C ARG A 146 16.42 -4.00 -14.83
N ASP A 147 15.97 -4.49 -15.98
CA ASP A 147 15.97 -3.75 -17.24
C ASP A 147 14.50 -3.66 -17.69
N ILE A 148 13.96 -2.44 -17.73
CA ILE A 148 12.55 -2.19 -18.05
C ILE A 148 12.44 -1.69 -19.49
N ASP A 149 11.63 -2.39 -20.29
CA ASP A 149 11.27 -1.94 -21.64
C ASP A 149 10.02 -1.05 -21.57
N LEU A 150 10.23 0.24 -21.83
CA LEU A 150 9.21 1.27 -21.84
C LEU A 150 8.63 1.56 -23.25
N SER A 151 8.96 0.76 -24.27
CA SER A 151 8.49 0.98 -25.64
C SER A 151 6.96 0.98 -25.77
N ASP A 152 6.28 0.12 -24.98
CA ASP A 152 4.82 0.05 -24.85
C ASP A 152 4.40 0.32 -23.40
N ALA A 153 4.99 1.34 -22.77
CA ALA A 153 4.76 1.64 -21.36
C ALA A 153 3.31 2.05 -21.05
N VAL A 154 2.84 1.67 -19.87
CA VAL A 154 1.52 1.99 -19.33
C VAL A 154 1.68 3.05 -18.24
N GLU A 155 0.97 4.17 -18.38
CA GLU A 155 0.89 5.19 -17.34
C GLU A 155 0.16 4.63 -16.11
N VAL A 156 0.74 4.88 -14.94
CA VAL A 156 0.13 4.58 -13.64
C VAL A 156 0.03 5.86 -12.83
N GLU A 157 -1.16 6.09 -12.28
CA GLU A 157 -1.42 7.17 -11.36
C GLU A 157 -2.31 6.66 -10.23
N GLY A 158 -2.08 7.05 -8.99
CA GLY A 158 -2.92 6.55 -7.92
C GLY A 158 -2.66 7.14 -6.55
N THR A 159 -3.45 6.66 -5.60
CA THR A 159 -3.39 7.01 -4.18
C THR A 159 -3.30 5.75 -3.35
N PHE A 160 -2.78 5.87 -2.14
CA PHE A 160 -2.82 4.81 -1.13
C PHE A 160 -3.09 5.40 0.25
N ALA A 161 -3.82 4.64 1.06
CA ALA A 161 -4.04 4.93 2.46
C ALA A 161 -3.91 3.60 3.23
N VAL A 162 -2.82 3.45 3.96
CA VAL A 162 -2.45 2.17 4.60
C VAL A 162 -1.93 2.36 6.01
N THR A 163 -2.14 1.35 6.84
CA THR A 163 -1.46 1.17 8.11
C THR A 163 -0.68 -0.14 8.04
N LEU A 164 0.62 -0.06 8.32
CA LEU A 164 1.57 -1.16 8.22
C LEU A 164 2.15 -1.48 9.59
N GLU A 165 2.33 -2.77 9.85
CA GLU A 165 3.04 -3.30 10.99
C GLU A 165 4.52 -3.45 10.69
N LYS A 166 5.34 -3.33 11.74
CA LYS A 166 6.76 -3.56 11.65
C LYS A 166 7.03 -5.04 11.40
N LEU A 167 7.82 -5.36 10.39
CA LEU A 167 8.43 -6.67 10.24
C LEU A 167 9.44 -6.89 11.37
N GLU A 168 9.20 -7.91 12.19
CA GLU A 168 10.08 -8.31 13.31
C GLU A 168 11.40 -8.94 12.84
#